data_AF-A0A9X4NGW0-F1
#
_entry.id   AF-A0A9X4NGW0-F1
#
_cell.length_a   1.000
_cell.length_b   1.000
_cell.length_c   1.000
_cell.angle_alpha   90.00
_cell.angle_beta   90.00
_cell.angle_gamma   90.00
#
_symmetry.space_group_name_H-M   'P 1'
#
loop_
_entity.id
_entity.type
_entity.pdbx_description
1 polymer ?
#
loop_
_entity_poly.entity_id
_entity_poly.type
_entity_poly.pdbx_seq_one_letter_code
_entity_poly.pdbx_strand_id
1 'polypeptide(L)'
;MKKKIFIISLVVIVGLLIGGTIYYNLQIFPTNYKQTKYQAQKSVQTAMIMRTDVSIKEADNLINKLDAKDKQPMETKLSELKSSIKMLTKASDLVTLAENVRTESNYLKAQSTVAKLNPTILLQDKKVLETRLSNVKKEDSTKYQMIKF
;
A
#
# COMPACT_ATOMS: atom_id res chain seq x y z
N MET A 1 88.73 -17.10 -14.53
CA MET A 1 88.22 -18.45 -14.19
C MET A 1 86.74 -18.33 -13.85
N LYS A 2 85.83 -18.50 -14.83
CA LYS A 2 84.91 -19.64 -14.99
C LYS A 2 84.23 -20.11 -13.69
N LYS A 3 82.95 -19.79 -13.51
CA LYS A 3 81.80 -20.71 -13.72
C LYS A 3 80.46 -19.96 -13.58
N LYS A 4 79.66 -20.00 -14.66
CA LYS A 4 78.21 -19.76 -14.65
C LYS A 4 77.53 -21.11 -14.41
N ILE A 5 76.47 -21.15 -13.59
CA ILE A 5 75.45 -22.21 -13.65
C ILE A 5 74.08 -21.52 -13.63
N PHE A 6 73.29 -21.88 -14.63
CA PHE A 6 71.94 -21.44 -14.96
C PHE A 6 71.04 -22.65 -14.64
N ILE A 7 69.96 -22.50 -13.87
CA ILE A 7 68.92 -23.53 -13.76
C ILE A 7 67.59 -22.90 -14.14
N ILE A 8 66.93 -23.60 -15.06
CA ILE A 8 65.73 -23.26 -15.81
C ILE A 8 64.54 -24.03 -15.18
N SER A 9 63.38 -23.35 -15.14
CA SER A 9 61.99 -23.84 -15.15
C SER A 9 61.59 -25.10 -14.37
N LEU A 10 60.60 -24.93 -13.48
CA LEU A 10 59.52 -25.91 -13.31
C LEU A 10 58.18 -25.23 -13.62
N VAL A 11 57.86 -25.25 -14.90
CA VAL A 11 56.53 -25.01 -15.47
C VAL A 11 55.67 -26.21 -15.07
N VAL A 12 54.46 -25.93 -14.57
CA VAL A 12 53.28 -26.80 -14.70
C VAL A 12 53.31 -28.12 -13.90
N ILE A 13 52.81 -28.04 -12.67
CA ILE A 13 51.81 -29.02 -12.21
C ILE A 13 50.45 -28.35 -12.44
N VAL A 14 49.93 -28.65 -13.62
CA VAL A 14 48.55 -28.43 -14.05
C VAL A 14 47.66 -29.41 -13.29
N GLY A 15 46.54 -28.89 -12.79
CA GLY A 15 45.22 -29.52 -12.90
C GLY A 15 45.06 -30.96 -12.43
N LEU A 16 44.60 -31.11 -11.19
CA LEU A 16 43.74 -32.18 -10.65
C LEU A 16 43.58 -31.82 -9.17
N LEU A 17 42.57 -31.06 -8.73
CA LEU A 17 41.20 -31.53 -8.62
C LEU A 17 40.22 -30.33 -8.71
N ILE A 18 39.77 -30.04 -9.93
CA ILE A 18 38.34 -29.79 -10.14
C ILE A 18 37.70 -31.16 -9.91
N GLY A 19 36.94 -31.31 -8.83
CA GLY A 19 36.54 -32.65 -8.41
C GLY A 19 35.52 -32.70 -7.29
N GLY A 20 34.49 -31.88 -7.40
CA GLY A 20 33.25 -32.11 -6.67
C GLY A 20 33.23 -31.49 -5.29
N THR A 21 32.34 -30.52 -5.11
CA THR A 21 31.09 -30.72 -4.39
C THR A 21 30.61 -29.38 -3.84
N ILE A 22 29.37 -29.02 -4.19
CA ILE A 22 28.38 -28.48 -3.25
C ILE A 22 28.70 -27.06 -2.73
N TYR A 23 27.89 -26.03 -2.85
CA TYR A 23 26.55 -25.78 -3.34
C TYR A 23 26.36 -24.29 -2.97
N TYR A 24 25.58 -23.58 -3.77
CA TYR A 24 25.04 -22.26 -3.43
C TYR A 24 26.04 -21.12 -3.18
N ASN A 25 26.19 -20.32 -4.23
CA ASN A 25 26.16 -18.87 -4.07
C ASN A 25 24.76 -18.47 -3.54
N LEU A 26 24.45 -18.84 -2.29
CA LEU A 26 23.31 -18.29 -1.57
C LEU A 26 23.74 -16.86 -1.25
N GLN A 27 23.23 -15.89 -1.99
CA GLN A 27 23.17 -14.52 -1.49
C GLN A 27 22.53 -14.61 -0.10
N ILE A 28 23.36 -14.51 0.94
CA ILE A 28 22.92 -14.39 2.31
C ILE A 28 22.33 -12.99 2.39
N PHE A 29 21.05 -12.84 1.99
CA PHE A 29 20.27 -11.71 2.47
C PHE A 29 20.37 -11.80 3.99
N PRO A 30 20.89 -10.76 4.68
CA PRO A 30 20.98 -10.82 6.13
C PRO A 30 19.59 -11.13 6.65
N THR A 31 19.48 -12.03 7.62
CA THR A 31 18.22 -12.39 8.31
C THR A 31 17.39 -11.15 8.70
N ASN A 32 18.07 -10.03 8.95
CA ASN A 32 17.51 -8.70 9.15
C ASN A 32 16.68 -8.15 7.97
N TYR A 33 17.09 -8.34 6.71
CA TYR A 33 16.36 -7.83 5.55
C TYR A 33 15.04 -8.57 5.33
N LYS A 34 15.04 -9.90 5.45
CA LYS A 34 13.80 -10.71 5.39
C LYS A 34 12.81 -10.29 6.47
N GLN A 35 13.30 -10.05 7.69
CA GLN A 35 12.48 -9.57 8.80
C GLN A 35 11.95 -8.15 8.53
N THR A 36 12.78 -7.25 8.03
CA THR A 36 12.39 -5.88 7.66
C THR A 36 11.29 -5.88 6.60
N LYS A 37 11.43 -6.71 5.56
CA LYS A 37 10.41 -6.90 4.51
C LYS A 37 9.09 -7.40 5.09
N TYR A 38 9.12 -8.40 5.96
CA TYR A 38 7.93 -8.90 6.63
C TYR A 38 7.25 -7.83 7.50
N GLN A 39 8.03 -7.07 8.27
CA GLN A 39 7.50 -5.98 9.11
C GLN A 39 6.86 -4.87 8.27
N ALA A 40 7.48 -4.48 7.16
CA ALA A 40 6.91 -3.51 6.23
C ALA A 40 5.58 -4.00 5.64
N GLN A 41 5.51 -5.26 5.20
CA GLN A 41 4.26 -5.86 4.71
C GLN A 41 3.16 -5.85 5.76
N LYS A 42 3.48 -6.28 6.99
CA LYS A 42 2.53 -6.28 8.10
C LYS A 42 2.04 -4.86 8.42
N SER A 43 2.94 -3.88 8.43
CA SER A 43 2.60 -2.49 8.72
C SER A 43 1.70 -1.87 7.63
N VAL A 44 1.95 -2.16 6.36
CA VAL A 44 1.04 -1.77 5.26
C VAL A 44 -0.34 -2.39 5.47
N GLN A 45 -0.42 -3.67 5.82
CA GLN A 45 -1.70 -4.32 6.09
C GLN A 45 -2.43 -3.69 7.28
N THR A 46 -1.70 -3.37 8.36
CA THR A 46 -2.25 -2.64 9.50
C THR A 46 -2.75 -1.26 9.09
N ALA A 47 -2.02 -0.52 8.25
CA ALA A 47 -2.47 0.76 7.73
C ALA A 47 -3.76 0.64 6.91
N MET A 48 -3.90 -0.40 6.08
CA MET A 48 -5.11 -0.65 5.29
C MET A 48 -6.34 -0.93 6.16
N ILE A 49 -6.15 -1.59 7.31
CA ILE A 49 -7.21 -1.92 8.28
C ILE A 49 -7.56 -0.71 9.15
N MET A 50 -6.54 -0.13 9.79
CA MET A 50 -6.71 0.91 10.82
C MET A 50 -6.95 2.29 10.23
N ARG A 51 -6.30 2.60 9.10
CA ARG A 51 -6.41 3.86 8.35
C ARG A 51 -6.15 5.12 9.18
N THR A 52 -5.33 4.99 10.23
CA THR A 52 -4.91 6.12 11.07
C THR A 52 -3.60 6.71 10.54
N ASP A 53 -3.37 7.99 10.81
CA ASP A 53 -2.10 8.66 10.49
C ASP A 53 -0.90 7.97 11.12
N VAL A 54 -1.07 7.43 12.35
CA VAL A 54 -0.02 6.69 13.05
C VAL A 54 0.35 5.42 12.28
N SER A 55 -0.64 4.61 11.90
CA SER A 55 -0.39 3.37 11.14
C SER A 55 0.19 3.65 9.75
N ILE A 56 -0.24 4.72 9.09
CA ILE A 56 0.28 5.13 7.78
C ILE A 56 1.73 5.59 7.87
N LYS A 57 2.09 6.41 8.88
CA LYS A 57 3.47 6.84 9.12
C LYS A 57 4.40 5.68 9.45
N GLU A 58 3.93 4.74 10.27
CA GLU A 58 4.71 3.54 10.60
C GLU A 58 4.98 2.67 9.36
N ALA A 59 3.98 2.51 8.49
CA ALA A 59 4.16 1.81 7.21
C ALA A 59 5.17 2.52 6.31
N ASP A 60 5.07 3.85 6.19
CA ASP A 60 5.99 4.69 5.40
C ASP A 60 7.44 4.53 5.88
N ASN A 61 7.66 4.59 7.20
CA ASN A 61 8.96 4.43 7.83
C ASN A 61 9.60 3.06 7.54
N LEU A 62 8.81 1.99 7.58
CA LEU A 62 9.31 0.63 7.33
C LEU A 62 9.54 0.36 5.86
N ILE A 63 8.70 0.89 4.96
CA ILE A 63 8.87 0.80 3.51
C ILE A 63 10.16 1.51 3.08
N ASN A 64 10.48 2.65 3.68
CA ASN A 64 11.70 3.41 3.36
C ASN A 64 13.01 2.69 3.70
N LYS A 65 12.96 1.58 4.46
CA LYS A 65 14.10 0.72 4.78
C LYS A 65 14.30 -0.42 3.77
N LEU A 66 13.43 -0.56 2.78
CA LEU A 66 13.48 -1.61 1.77
C LEU A 66 14.28 -1.19 0.54
N ASP A 67 14.82 -2.18 -0.16
CA ASP A 67 15.44 -1.95 -1.47
C ASP A 67 14.36 -1.56 -2.50
N ALA A 68 14.74 -0.79 -3.52
CA ALA A 68 13.83 -0.21 -4.50
C ALA A 68 12.80 -1.21 -5.09
N LYS A 69 13.25 -2.43 -5.40
CA LYS A 69 12.39 -3.51 -5.95
C LYS A 69 11.26 -3.91 -5.01
N ASP A 70 11.53 -3.99 -3.70
CA ASP A 70 10.55 -4.39 -2.69
C ASP A 70 9.76 -3.19 -2.14
N LYS A 71 10.39 -2.02 -2.15
CA LYS A 71 9.82 -0.73 -1.76
C LYS A 71 8.66 -0.33 -2.66
N GLN A 72 8.89 -0.30 -3.98
CA GLN A 72 7.92 0.18 -4.98
C GLN A 72 6.51 -0.43 -4.83
N PRO A 73 6.31 -1.76 -4.78
CA PRO A 73 4.96 -2.32 -4.66
C PRO A 73 4.27 -1.96 -3.34
N MET A 74 5.02 -1.73 -2.26
CA MET A 74 4.47 -1.33 -0.97
C MET A 74 4.12 0.16 -0.93
N GLU A 75 4.96 1.01 -1.53
CA GLU A 75 4.66 2.43 -1.70
C GLU A 75 3.41 2.65 -2.54
N THR A 76 3.25 1.91 -3.64
CA THR A 76 2.04 2.00 -4.49
C THR A 76 0.79 1.71 -3.66
N LYS A 77 0.78 0.61 -2.89
CA LYS A 77 -0.37 0.27 -2.01
C LYS A 77 -0.65 1.35 -0.96
N LEU A 78 0.40 1.89 -0.33
CA LEU A 78 0.24 2.93 0.67
C LEU A 78 -0.25 4.25 0.06
N SER A 79 0.19 4.57 -1.16
CA SER A 79 -0.27 5.73 -1.93
C SER A 79 -1.75 5.60 -2.32
N GLU A 80 -2.16 4.42 -2.79
CA GLU A 80 -3.57 4.10 -3.08
C GLU A 80 -4.45 4.26 -1.84
N LEU A 81 -3.97 3.81 -0.68
CA LEU A 81 -4.66 4.01 0.60
C LEU A 81 -4.80 5.50 0.94
N LYS A 82 -3.69 6.26 0.90
CA LYS A 82 -3.68 7.71 1.18
C LYS A 82 -4.65 8.46 0.26
N SER A 83 -4.67 8.12 -1.03
CA SER A 83 -5.61 8.69 -2.00
C SER A 83 -7.07 8.32 -1.68
N SER A 84 -7.31 7.06 -1.31
CA SER A 84 -8.64 6.57 -0.93
C SER A 84 -9.18 7.29 0.32
N ILE A 85 -8.35 7.52 1.34
CA ILE A 85 -8.74 8.26 2.55
C ILE A 85 -9.11 9.71 2.23
N LYS A 86 -8.37 10.38 1.34
CA LYS A 86 -8.72 11.74 0.88
C LYS A 86 -10.09 11.77 0.18
N MET A 87 -10.34 10.79 -0.69
CA MET A 87 -11.63 10.65 -1.37
C MET A 87 -12.77 10.35 -0.39
N LEU A 88 -12.53 9.50 0.62
CA LEU A 88 -13.50 9.21 1.68
C LEU A 88 -13.85 10.47 2.46
N THR A 89 -12.86 11.25 2.85
CA THR A 89 -13.06 12.51 3.60
C THR A 89 -13.95 13.46 2.80
N LYS A 90 -13.58 13.70 1.52
CA LYS A 90 -14.39 14.52 0.61
C LYS A 90 -15.82 14.00 0.43
N ALA A 91 -16.00 12.70 0.31
CA ALA A 91 -17.32 12.09 0.19
C ALA A 91 -18.14 12.30 1.48
N SER A 92 -17.54 12.08 2.64
CA SER A 92 -18.19 12.29 3.94
C SER A 92 -18.62 13.75 4.14
N ASP A 93 -17.75 14.71 3.81
CA ASP A 93 -18.05 16.15 3.92
C ASP A 93 -19.25 16.54 3.03
N LEU A 94 -19.30 16.01 1.80
CA LEU A 94 -20.42 16.26 0.89
C LEU A 94 -21.72 15.59 1.37
N VAL A 95 -21.64 14.40 1.96
CA VAL A 95 -22.81 13.76 2.57
C VAL A 95 -23.32 14.58 3.75
N THR A 96 -22.45 15.06 4.63
CA THR A 96 -22.82 15.96 5.72
C THR A 96 -23.43 17.26 5.21
N LEU A 97 -22.88 17.84 4.13
CA LEU A 97 -23.49 19.01 3.49
C LEU A 97 -24.88 18.71 2.94
N ALA A 98 -25.07 17.55 2.30
CA ALA A 98 -26.37 17.12 1.79
C ALA A 98 -27.39 16.89 2.91
N GLU A 99 -26.97 16.31 4.05
CA GLU A 99 -27.81 16.12 5.23
C GLU A 99 -28.28 17.44 5.85
N ASN A 100 -27.39 18.44 5.89
CA ASN A 100 -27.67 19.73 6.52
C ASN A 100 -28.47 20.67 5.62
N VAL A 101 -28.12 20.75 4.33
CA VAL A 101 -28.70 21.74 3.40
C VAL A 101 -29.88 21.19 2.62
N ARG A 102 -29.90 19.87 2.37
CA ARG A 102 -31.03 19.14 1.75
C ARG A 102 -31.52 19.74 0.42
N THR A 103 -30.57 20.03 -0.46
CA THR A 103 -30.87 20.39 -1.85
C THR A 103 -30.52 19.24 -2.79
N GLU A 104 -31.27 19.09 -3.87
CA GLU A 104 -31.01 18.08 -4.90
C GLU A 104 -29.58 18.20 -5.47
N SER A 105 -29.10 19.43 -5.68
CA SER A 105 -27.73 19.67 -6.14
C SER A 105 -26.68 19.08 -5.19
N ASN A 106 -26.84 19.28 -3.88
CA ASN A 106 -25.90 18.76 -2.88
C ASN A 106 -26.02 17.23 -2.77
N TYR A 107 -27.24 16.69 -2.84
CA TYR A 107 -27.46 15.24 -2.89
C TYR A 107 -26.75 14.60 -4.08
N LEU A 108 -26.93 15.11 -5.30
CA LEU A 108 -26.32 14.56 -6.52
C LEU A 108 -24.78 14.68 -6.48
N LYS A 109 -24.24 15.78 -5.95
CA LYS A 109 -22.79 15.95 -5.74
C LYS A 109 -22.24 14.92 -4.75
N ALA A 110 -22.93 14.69 -3.63
CA ALA A 110 -22.54 13.69 -2.65
C ALA A 110 -22.65 12.27 -3.23
N GLN A 111 -23.76 11.93 -3.88
CA GLN A 111 -24.00 10.64 -4.51
C GLN A 111 -22.93 10.29 -5.56
N SER A 112 -22.65 11.20 -6.48
CA SER A 112 -21.62 10.98 -7.50
C SER A 112 -20.21 10.85 -6.92
N THR A 113 -19.93 11.48 -5.78
CA THR A 113 -18.64 11.34 -5.09
C THR A 113 -18.54 10.02 -4.34
N VAL A 114 -19.60 9.60 -3.63
CA VAL A 114 -19.67 8.29 -2.96
C VAL A 114 -19.55 7.15 -3.97
N ALA A 115 -20.15 7.28 -5.15
CA ALA A 115 -20.06 6.29 -6.23
C ALA A 115 -18.61 6.03 -6.67
N LYS A 116 -17.74 7.06 -6.62
CA LYS A 116 -16.32 7.00 -7.00
C LYS A 116 -15.40 6.40 -5.92
N LEU A 117 -15.90 6.10 -4.72
CA LEU A 117 -15.09 5.46 -3.68
C LEU A 117 -14.66 4.06 -4.12
N ASN A 118 -13.37 3.76 -3.93
CA ASN A 118 -12.78 2.46 -4.26
C ASN A 118 -13.36 1.38 -3.33
N PRO A 119 -14.19 0.45 -3.84
CA PRO A 119 -14.85 -0.54 -3.00
C PRO A 119 -13.89 -1.59 -2.45
N THR A 120 -12.72 -1.80 -3.05
CA THR A 120 -11.73 -2.76 -2.56
C THR A 120 -11.15 -2.34 -1.21
N ILE A 121 -11.02 -1.03 -0.98
CA ILE A 121 -10.45 -0.47 0.25
C ILE A 121 -11.56 0.02 1.19
N LEU A 122 -12.63 0.60 0.64
CA LEU A 122 -13.62 1.39 1.40
C LEU A 122 -15.03 0.80 1.37
N LEU A 123 -15.20 -0.53 1.19
CA LEU A 123 -16.51 -1.15 1.04
C LEU A 123 -17.51 -0.76 2.13
N GLN A 124 -17.08 -0.85 3.40
CA GLN A 124 -17.96 -0.60 4.53
C GLN A 124 -18.31 0.89 4.64
N ASP A 125 -17.35 1.78 4.46
CA ASP A 125 -17.58 3.23 4.51
C ASP A 125 -18.50 3.69 3.37
N LYS A 126 -18.31 3.13 2.17
CA LYS A 126 -19.19 3.39 1.04
C LYS A 126 -20.64 3.04 1.37
N LYS A 127 -20.89 1.85 1.93
CA LYS A 127 -22.24 1.42 2.35
C LYS A 127 -22.86 2.35 3.41
N VAL A 128 -22.05 2.80 4.37
CA VAL A 128 -22.50 3.75 5.41
C VAL A 128 -22.91 5.07 4.76
N LEU A 129 -22.09 5.63 3.87
CA LEU A 129 -22.40 6.89 3.18
C LEU A 129 -23.61 6.76 2.23
N GLU A 130 -23.76 5.62 1.54
CA GLU A 130 -24.94 5.33 0.71
C GLU A 130 -26.23 5.25 1.55
N THR A 131 -26.15 4.66 2.75
CA THR A 131 -27.29 4.59 3.68
C THR A 131 -27.67 5.98 4.19
N ARG A 132 -26.67 6.80 4.57
CA ARG A 132 -26.87 8.20 4.95
C ARG A 132 -27.58 8.99 3.84
N LEU A 133 -27.12 8.87 2.59
CA LEU A 133 -27.78 9.50 1.44
C LEU A 133 -29.21 8.99 1.20
N SER A 134 -29.45 7.70 1.39
CA SER A 134 -30.80 7.13 1.30
C SER A 134 -31.76 7.77 2.31
N ASN A 135 -31.29 8.05 3.53
CA ASN A 135 -32.08 8.72 4.56
C ASN A 135 -32.39 10.18 4.19
N VAL A 136 -31.41 10.93 3.66
CA VAL A 136 -31.65 12.29 3.14
C VAL A 136 -32.80 12.30 2.12
N LYS A 137 -32.78 11.37 1.17
CA LYS A 137 -33.81 11.25 0.13
C LYS A 137 -35.20 10.91 0.71
N LYS A 138 -35.26 10.04 1.72
CA LYS A 138 -36.51 9.63 2.36
C LYS A 138 -37.14 10.76 3.17
N GLU A 139 -36.35 11.47 3.98
CA GLU A 139 -36.86 12.55 4.82
C GLU A 139 -37.41 13.73 3.99
N ASP A 140 -36.82 14.00 2.82
CA ASP A 140 -37.36 14.99 1.90
C ASP A 140 -38.68 14.52 1.28
N SER A 141 -38.85 13.21 0.99
CA SER A 141 -40.12 12.68 0.49
C SER A 141 -41.27 12.74 1.52
N THR A 142 -40.98 12.69 2.82
CA THR A 142 -41.99 12.83 3.89
C THR A 142 -42.45 14.28 4.06
N LYS A 143 -41.59 15.28 3.80
CA LYS A 143 -41.99 16.71 3.81
C LYS A 143 -43.04 17.05 2.74
N TYR A 144 -43.01 16.38 1.59
CA TYR A 144 -44.00 16.59 0.51
C TYR A 144 -45.33 15.85 0.74
N GLN A 145 -45.38 14.82 1.59
CA GLN A 145 -46.61 14.08 1.87
C GLN A 145 -47.48 14.70 2.98
N MET A 146 -46.95 15.63 3.79
CA MET A 146 -47.75 16.35 4.80
C MET A 146 -48.60 17.49 4.21
N ILE A 147 -48.51 17.80 2.92
CA ILE A 147 -49.39 18.76 2.22
C ILE A 147 -50.25 18.00 1.22
N LYS A 148 -51.17 17.20 1.73
CA LYS A 148 -52.37 16.78 0.99
C LYS A 148 -53.56 16.95 1.93
N PHE A 149 -54.14 18.14 1.89
CA PHE A 149 -55.51 18.38 2.34
C PHE A 149 -56.47 17.94 1.23
#